data_AF-A0A954Q126-F1
#
_entry.id   AF-A0A954Q126-F1
#
_cell.length_a   1.000
_cell.length_b   1.000
_cell.length_c   1.000
_cell.angle_alpha   90.00
_cell.angle_beta   90.00
_cell.angle_gamma   90.00
#
_symmetry.space_group_name_H-M   'P 1'
#
loop_
_entity.id
_entity.type
_entity.pdbx_description
1 polymer ?
#
loop_
_entity_poly.entity_id
_entity_poly.type
_entity_poly.pdbx_seq_one_letter_code
_entity_poly.pdbx_strand_id
1 'polypeptide(L)'
;MADQRLAVLNKVDRNALESLLMDFERGWNREAFSQVCERLGTDARDEYRRLAMEELAKVDLHRQWSDGATPLLEDYIRRFPSLGPVEKVSVDLVLAEYEARRAVDPGVDLAEYQSRYPDQFDDLKRLAEQLIDSKPSDAPKPASQDAAAQA
;
A
#
# COMPACT_ATOMS: atom_id res chain seq x y z
N MET A 1 -6.66 -7.96 0.67
CA MET A 1 -7.78 -7.79 1.61
C MET A 1 -8.45 -6.47 1.27
N ALA A 2 -9.75 -6.45 0.98
CA ALA A 2 -10.45 -5.19 0.77
C ALA A 2 -10.40 -4.39 2.07
N ASP A 3 -9.77 -3.22 2.03
CA ASP A 3 -9.50 -2.41 3.19
C ASP A 3 -10.82 -2.07 3.90
N GLN A 4 -11.06 -2.69 5.06
CA GLN A 4 -12.34 -2.64 5.77
C GLN A 4 -12.70 -1.19 6.17
N ARG A 5 -11.72 -0.28 6.14
CA ARG A 5 -11.89 1.17 6.33
C ARG A 5 -12.68 1.83 5.20
N LEU A 6 -12.61 1.30 3.97
CA LEU A 6 -13.39 1.81 2.83
C LEU A 6 -14.89 1.56 2.99
N ALA A 7 -15.30 0.61 3.85
CA ALA A 7 -16.70 0.35 4.12
C ALA A 7 -17.43 1.54 4.78
N VAL A 8 -16.68 2.45 5.42
CA VAL A 8 -17.18 3.69 6.04
C VAL A 8 -17.68 4.67 4.97
N LEU A 9 -17.06 4.70 3.79
CA LEU A 9 -17.49 5.57 2.70
C LEU A 9 -18.81 5.10 2.11
N ASN A 10 -19.67 6.05 1.74
CA ASN A 10 -20.85 5.72 0.93
C ASN A 10 -20.42 5.25 -0.47
N LYS A 11 -21.35 4.66 -1.22
CA LYS A 11 -21.05 4.10 -2.55
C LYS A 11 -20.50 5.16 -3.54
N VAL A 12 -21.00 6.39 -3.47
CA VAL A 12 -20.56 7.48 -4.37
C VAL A 12 -19.10 7.84 -4.07
N ASP A 13 -18.77 8.00 -2.79
CA ASP A 13 -17.41 8.31 -2.36
C ASP A 13 -16.44 7.15 -2.62
N ARG A 14 -16.85 5.89 -2.46
CA ARG A 14 -16.02 4.74 -2.87
C ARG A 14 -15.72 4.74 -4.36
N ASN A 15 -16.74 4.92 -5.20
CA ASN A 15 -16.54 4.97 -6.65
C ASN A 15 -15.65 6.16 -7.05
N ALA A 16 -15.78 7.30 -6.38
CA ALA A 16 -14.93 8.47 -6.61
C ALA A 16 -13.47 8.20 -6.21
N LEU A 17 -13.25 7.52 -5.09
CA LEU A 17 -11.91 7.12 -4.63
C LEU A 17 -11.27 6.13 -5.60
N GLU A 18 -12.01 5.10 -6.03
CA GLU A 18 -11.54 4.15 -7.03
C GLU A 18 -11.13 4.86 -8.34
N SER A 19 -11.96 5.79 -8.81
CA SER A 19 -11.66 6.59 -10.01
C SER A 19 -10.41 7.44 -9.81
N LEU A 20 -10.29 8.10 -8.65
CA LEU A 20 -9.13 8.91 -8.29
C LEU A 20 -7.84 8.08 -8.24
N LEU A 21 -7.87 6.89 -7.67
CA LEU A 21 -6.72 5.98 -7.61
C LEU A 21 -6.32 5.50 -8.99
N MET A 22 -7.28 5.12 -9.84
CA MET A 22 -7.01 4.71 -11.22
C MET A 22 -6.39 5.84 -12.06
N ASP A 23 -6.90 7.06 -11.91
CA ASP A 23 -6.36 8.23 -12.62
C ASP A 23 -4.96 8.58 -12.11
N PHE A 24 -4.77 8.54 -10.79
CA PHE A 24 -3.48 8.77 -10.15
C PHE A 24 -2.43 7.77 -10.63
N GLU A 25 -2.78 6.48 -10.67
CA GLU A 25 -1.87 5.43 -11.10
C GLU A 25 -1.50 5.54 -12.58
N ARG A 26 -2.45 5.89 -13.46
CA ARG A 26 -2.20 6.10 -14.90
C ARG A 26 -1.35 7.34 -15.18
N GLY A 27 -1.59 8.42 -14.43
CA GLY A 27 -0.92 9.70 -14.60
C GLY A 27 0.29 9.89 -13.69
N TRP A 28 0.77 8.82 -13.04
CA TRP A 28 1.74 8.92 -11.97
C TRP A 28 3.06 9.57 -12.43
N ASN A 29 3.56 10.46 -11.59
CA ASN A 29 4.90 11.03 -11.62
C ASN A 29 5.30 11.42 -10.19
N ARG A 30 6.57 11.79 -9.97
CA ARG A 30 7.12 12.08 -8.63
C ARG A 30 6.45 13.25 -7.89
N GLU A 31 5.73 14.12 -8.58
CA GLU A 31 5.01 15.24 -7.99
C GLU A 31 3.51 14.97 -7.84
N ALA A 32 2.99 13.91 -8.47
CA ALA A 32 1.56 13.63 -8.56
C ALA A 32 0.90 13.61 -7.18
N PHE A 33 1.54 12.97 -6.18
CA PHE A 33 0.98 12.88 -4.84
C PHE A 33 0.78 14.25 -4.19
N SER A 34 1.75 15.17 -4.38
CA SER A 34 1.66 16.53 -3.83
C SER A 34 0.55 17.32 -4.50
N GLN A 35 0.45 17.24 -5.83
CA GLN A 35 -0.59 17.91 -6.60
C GLN A 35 -2.00 17.43 -6.20
N VAL A 36 -2.17 16.12 -5.98
CA VAL A 36 -3.44 15.57 -5.52
C VAL A 36 -3.73 15.95 -4.06
N CYS A 37 -2.72 15.97 -3.19
CA CYS A 37 -2.88 16.43 -1.80
C CYS A 37 -3.35 17.89 -1.72
N GLU A 38 -2.78 18.78 -2.53
CA GLU A 38 -3.22 20.18 -2.62
C GLU A 38 -4.69 20.28 -3.03
N ARG A 39 -5.09 19.53 -4.07
CA ARG A 39 -6.48 19.47 -4.52
C ARG A 39 -7.42 18.94 -3.43
N LEU A 40 -7.04 17.84 -2.78
CA LEU A 40 -7.82 17.21 -1.71
C LEU A 40 -7.90 18.08 -0.44
N GLY A 41 -6.92 18.95 -0.20
CA GLY A 41 -6.93 19.88 0.93
C GLY A 41 -8.15 20.82 0.96
N THR A 42 -8.80 21.02 -0.18
CA THR A 42 -10.03 21.83 -0.31
C THR A 42 -11.33 21.03 -0.27
N ASP A 43 -11.27 19.69 -0.22
CA ASP A 43 -12.46 18.84 -0.19
C ASP A 43 -13.12 18.87 1.20
N ALA A 44 -14.42 19.15 1.23
CA ALA A 44 -15.20 19.26 2.48
C ALA A 44 -15.52 17.90 3.13
N ARG A 45 -15.32 16.78 2.41
CA ARG A 45 -15.58 15.43 2.92
C ARG A 45 -14.37 14.94 3.71
N ASP A 46 -14.33 15.21 5.00
CA ASP A 46 -13.19 14.89 5.87
C ASP A 46 -12.79 13.40 5.87
N GLU A 47 -13.77 12.49 5.87
CA GLU A 47 -13.50 11.03 5.84
C GLU A 47 -12.95 10.58 4.49
N TYR A 48 -13.57 11.04 3.40
CA TYR A 48 -13.09 10.78 2.04
C TYR A 48 -11.68 11.32 1.85
N ARG A 49 -11.40 12.56 2.29
CA ARG A 49 -10.09 13.19 2.19
C ARG A 49 -9.01 12.37 2.89
N ARG A 50 -9.27 11.95 4.13
CA ARG A 50 -8.31 11.13 4.91
C ARG A 50 -8.03 9.80 4.24
N LEU A 51 -9.07 9.05 3.88
CA LEU A 51 -8.90 7.74 3.24
C LEU A 51 -8.24 7.87 1.87
N ALA A 52 -8.59 8.88 1.08
CA ALA A 52 -7.95 9.14 -0.20
C ALA A 52 -6.45 9.42 -0.04
N MET A 53 -6.06 10.25 0.93
CA MET A 53 -4.64 10.52 1.20
C MET A 53 -3.87 9.27 1.61
N GLU A 54 -4.45 8.41 2.45
CA GLU A 54 -3.83 7.15 2.82
C GLU A 54 -3.68 6.21 1.61
N GLU A 55 -4.73 5.96 0.84
CA GLU A 55 -4.68 5.07 -0.33
C GLU A 55 -3.71 5.58 -1.41
N LEU A 56 -3.70 6.89 -1.68
CA LEU A 56 -2.78 7.50 -2.62
C LEU A 56 -1.33 7.41 -2.14
N ALA A 57 -1.08 7.57 -0.84
CA ALA A 57 0.27 7.46 -0.29
C ALA A 57 0.81 6.03 -0.43
N LYS A 58 -0.03 5.00 -0.25
CA LYS A 58 0.36 3.60 -0.50
C LYS A 58 0.81 3.40 -1.95
N VAL A 59 0.02 3.88 -2.91
CA VAL A 59 0.35 3.78 -4.35
C VAL A 59 1.63 4.55 -4.67
N ASP A 60 1.77 5.78 -4.16
CA ASP A 60 2.91 6.64 -4.42
C ASP A 60 4.22 6.07 -3.86
N LEU A 61 4.20 5.53 -2.62
CA LEU A 61 5.35 4.86 -2.01
C LEU A 61 5.82 3.68 -2.89
N HIS A 62 4.89 2.80 -3.28
CA HIS A 62 5.19 1.66 -4.15
C HIS A 62 5.80 2.08 -5.49
N ARG A 63 5.23 3.11 -6.13
CA ARG A 63 5.72 3.64 -7.40
C ARG A 63 7.10 4.29 -7.26
N GLN A 64 7.33 5.07 -6.21
CA GLN A 64 8.61 5.72 -5.95
C GLN A 64 9.73 4.71 -5.69
N TRP A 65 9.49 3.67 -4.89
CA TRP A 65 10.46 2.58 -4.67
C TRP A 65 10.77 1.83 -5.97
N SER A 66 9.73 1.53 -6.77
CA SER A 66 9.91 0.87 -8.07
C SER A 66 10.68 1.72 -9.09
N ASP A 67 10.58 3.05 -9.01
CA ASP A 67 11.31 4.02 -9.84
C ASP A 67 12.71 4.36 -9.26
N GLY A 68 13.18 3.60 -8.26
CA GLY A 68 14.51 3.73 -7.67
C GLY A 68 14.68 4.88 -6.66
N ALA A 69 13.61 5.57 -6.29
CA ALA A 69 13.62 6.43 -5.12
C ALA A 69 13.54 5.58 -3.84
N THR A 70 13.89 6.14 -2.69
CA THR A 70 13.88 5.41 -1.41
C THR A 70 13.17 6.19 -0.29
N PRO A 71 11.96 6.73 -0.53
CA PRO A 71 11.27 7.50 0.50
C PRO A 71 10.82 6.61 1.67
N LEU A 72 10.85 7.17 2.87
CA LEU A 72 10.28 6.55 4.07
C LEU A 72 8.89 7.13 4.37
N LEU A 73 8.01 6.36 5.00
CA LEU A 73 6.69 6.85 5.41
C LEU A 73 6.79 8.01 6.42
N GLU A 74 7.84 8.06 7.24
CA GLU A 74 8.12 9.19 8.14
C GLU A 74 8.31 10.51 7.38
N ASP A 75 8.90 10.48 6.18
CA ASP A 75 9.03 11.67 5.33
C ASP A 75 7.66 12.13 4.81
N TYR A 76 6.77 11.18 4.51
CA TYR A 76 5.38 11.48 4.12
C TYR A 76 4.61 12.08 5.28
N ILE A 77 4.69 11.50 6.49
CA ILE A 77 4.02 12.03 7.68
C ILE A 77 4.50 13.47 7.98
N ARG A 78 5.81 13.72 7.86
CA ARG A 78 6.39 15.06 8.08
C ARG A 78 5.88 16.08 7.06
N ARG A 79 5.78 15.68 5.78
CA ARG A 79 5.36 16.57 4.69
C ARG A 79 3.84 16.71 4.60
N PHE A 80 3.09 15.71 5.04
CA PHE A 80 1.64 15.61 4.97
C PHE A 80 1.06 15.18 6.32
N PRO A 81 0.93 16.10 7.29
CA PRO A 81 0.44 15.79 8.64
C PRO A 81 -0.98 15.20 8.70
N SER A 82 -1.74 15.31 7.62
CA SER A 82 -3.07 14.71 7.47
C SER A 82 -3.06 13.17 7.49
N LEU A 83 -1.91 12.52 7.25
CA LEU A 83 -1.73 11.07 7.41
C LEU A 83 -1.70 10.64 8.89
N GLY A 84 -1.66 11.60 9.81
CA GLY A 84 -1.58 11.35 11.24
C GLY A 84 -0.14 11.25 11.75
N PRO A 85 0.04 11.34 13.08
CA PRO A 85 1.37 11.20 13.68
C PRO A 85 1.86 9.75 13.60
N VAL A 86 3.17 9.54 13.70
CA VAL A 86 3.82 8.22 13.60
C VAL A 86 3.18 7.19 14.54
N GLU A 87 2.82 7.59 15.75
CA GLU A 87 2.23 6.71 16.77
C GLU A 87 0.79 6.29 16.44
N LYS A 88 0.12 6.97 15.50
CA LYS A 88 -1.28 6.69 15.12
C LYS A 88 -1.46 6.45 13.62
N VAL A 89 -0.37 6.38 12.87
CA VAL A 89 -0.44 6.10 11.43
C VAL A 89 -1.05 4.72 11.21
N SER A 90 -1.79 4.56 10.12
CA SER A 90 -2.38 3.26 9.78
C SER A 90 -1.29 2.21 9.60
N VAL A 91 -1.49 1.02 10.17
CA VAL A 91 -0.61 -0.13 9.93
C VAL A 91 -0.52 -0.48 8.45
N ASP A 92 -1.57 -0.23 7.66
CA ASP A 92 -1.57 -0.48 6.21
C ASP A 92 -0.60 0.43 5.46
N LEU A 93 -0.34 1.65 5.95
CA LEU A 93 0.69 2.52 5.38
C LEU A 93 2.09 2.02 5.71
N VAL A 94 2.30 1.54 6.94
CA VAL A 94 3.58 0.94 7.35
C VAL A 94 3.85 -0.33 6.54
N LEU A 95 2.83 -1.17 6.36
CA LEU A 95 2.89 -2.35 5.50
C LEU A 95 3.19 -1.97 4.05
N ALA A 96 2.58 -0.90 3.52
CA ALA A 96 2.88 -0.44 2.16
C ALA A 96 4.35 0.00 1.98
N GLU A 97 4.97 0.68 2.96
CA GLU A 97 6.42 0.95 2.93
C GLU A 97 7.21 -0.38 2.89
N TYR A 98 6.88 -1.32 3.77
CA TYR A 98 7.56 -2.62 3.83
C TYR A 98 7.43 -3.40 2.53
N GLU A 99 6.24 -3.48 1.94
CA GLU A 99 6.00 -4.15 0.68
C GLU A 99 6.76 -3.50 -0.47
N ALA A 100 6.76 -2.16 -0.54
CA ALA A 100 7.45 -1.39 -1.56
C ALA A 100 8.96 -1.63 -1.48
N ARG A 101 9.53 -1.61 -0.27
CA ARG A 101 10.94 -1.92 -0.01
C ARG A 101 11.28 -3.36 -0.37
N ARG A 102 10.44 -4.31 0.05
CA ARG A 102 10.64 -5.75 -0.20
C ARG A 102 10.55 -6.12 -1.67
N ALA A 103 9.78 -5.38 -2.47
CA ALA A 103 9.70 -5.57 -3.92
C ALA A 103 11.02 -5.26 -4.63
N VAL A 104 11.81 -4.33 -4.10
CA VAL A 104 13.13 -3.95 -4.62
C VAL A 104 14.24 -4.78 -3.97
N ASP A 105 14.14 -5.01 -2.66
CA ASP A 105 15.08 -5.81 -1.87
C ASP A 105 14.34 -6.86 -1.03
N PRO A 106 14.29 -8.12 -1.48
CA PRO A 106 13.64 -9.20 -0.74
C PRO A 106 14.22 -9.47 0.66
N GLY A 107 15.42 -8.95 0.96
CA GLY A 107 16.13 -9.11 2.23
C GLY A 107 15.80 -8.08 3.31
N VAL A 108 14.88 -7.13 3.04
CA VAL A 108 14.46 -6.12 4.03
C VAL A 108 14.00 -6.78 5.32
N ASP A 109 14.64 -6.41 6.43
CA ASP A 109 14.32 -6.95 7.74
C ASP A 109 13.09 -6.24 8.32
N LEU A 110 12.06 -7.03 8.62
CA LEU A 110 10.86 -6.55 9.26
C LEU A 110 11.15 -5.96 10.65
N ALA A 111 12.16 -6.44 11.36
CA ALA A 111 12.51 -5.96 12.69
C ALA A 111 12.94 -4.48 12.72
N GLU A 112 13.40 -3.93 11.60
CA GLU A 112 13.71 -2.49 11.47
C GLU A 112 12.50 -1.59 11.79
N TYR A 113 11.29 -2.10 11.61
CA TYR A 113 10.06 -1.36 11.85
C TYR A 113 9.66 -1.31 13.33
N GLN A 114 10.21 -2.18 14.18
CA GLN A 114 9.84 -2.25 15.59
C GLN A 114 10.21 -0.98 16.36
N SER A 115 11.39 -0.41 16.08
CA SER A 115 11.83 0.83 16.73
C SER A 115 11.14 2.07 16.17
N ARG A 116 10.72 2.02 14.90
CA ARG A 116 10.11 3.14 14.18
C ARG A 116 8.60 3.24 14.43
N TYR A 117 7.93 2.10 14.56
CA TYR A 117 6.48 1.99 14.71
C TYR A 117 6.11 0.98 15.82
N PRO A 118 6.52 1.22 17.08
CA PRO A 118 6.34 0.25 18.15
C PRO A 118 4.87 -0.13 18.38
N ASP A 119 3.95 0.83 18.25
CA ASP A 119 2.53 0.62 18.48
C ASP A 119 1.86 -0.17 17.33
N GLN A 120 2.40 -0.11 16.12
CA GLN A 120 1.89 -0.81 14.93
C GLN A 120 2.59 -2.15 14.70
N PHE A 121 3.73 -2.40 15.33
CA PHE A 121 4.65 -3.47 14.95
C PHE A 121 4.03 -4.87 15.04
N ASP A 122 3.28 -5.16 16.10
CA ASP A 122 2.64 -6.48 16.28
C ASP A 122 1.60 -6.76 15.18
N ASP A 123 0.87 -5.72 14.76
CA ASP A 123 -0.09 -5.81 13.65
C ASP A 123 0.61 -5.92 12.30
N LEU A 124 1.65 -5.11 12.09
CA LEU A 124 2.50 -5.15 10.90
C LEU A 124 3.07 -6.56 10.70
N LYS A 125 3.61 -7.16 11.77
CA LYS A 125 4.20 -8.49 11.73
C LYS A 125 3.19 -9.53 11.27
N ARG A 126 1.99 -9.53 11.85
CA ARG A 126 0.92 -10.45 11.48
C ARG A 126 0.51 -10.29 10.01
N LEU A 127 0.39 -9.06 9.53
CA LEU A 127 0.01 -8.78 8.14
C LEU A 127 1.12 -9.18 7.16
N ALA A 128 2.38 -8.92 7.50
CA ALA A 128 3.54 -9.32 6.71
C ALA A 128 3.67 -10.85 6.60
N GLU A 129 3.43 -11.58 7.70
CA GLU A 129 3.39 -13.05 7.71
C GLU A 129 2.27 -13.57 6.80
N GLN A 130 1.05 -13.02 6.92
CA GLN A 130 -0.07 -13.37 6.03
C GLN A 130 0.23 -13.10 4.56
N LEU A 131 0.92 -12.01 4.24
CA LEU A 131 1.33 -11.69 2.86
C LEU A 131 2.31 -12.72 2.29
N ILE A 132 3.26 -13.18 3.11
CA ILE A 132 4.23 -14.22 2.74
C ILE A 132 3.51 -15.56 2.55
N ASP A 133 2.66 -15.94 3.52
CA ASP A 133 1.90 -17.19 3.51
C ASP A 133 0.82 -17.25 2.43
N SER A 134 0.32 -16.09 1.98
CA SER A 134 -0.60 -15.99 0.84
C SER A 134 0.11 -16.11 -0.52
N LYS A 135 1.44 -16.10 -0.54
CA LYS A 135 2.25 -16.39 -1.74
C LYS A 135 2.87 -17.81 -1.65
N PRO A 136 2.10 -18.86 -1.95
CA PRO A 136 2.66 -19.99 -2.70
C PRO A 136 1.72 -20.54 -3.79
N SER A 137 2.29 -20.80 -4.98
CA SER A 137 1.79 -21.70 -6.04
C SER A 137 0.55 -21.29 -6.85
N ASP A 138 0.70 -20.35 -7.79
CA ASP A 138 -0.11 -20.31 -9.04
C ASP A 138 0.75 -20.68 -10.27
N ALA A 139 1.63 -21.68 -10.10
CA ALA A 139 2.23 -22.36 -11.25
C ALA A 139 1.47 -23.67 -11.46
N PRO A 140 0.69 -23.83 -12.54
CA PRO A 140 0.18 -25.15 -12.89
C PRO A 140 1.40 -26.04 -13.20
N LYS A 141 1.59 -27.05 -12.36
CA LYS A 141 2.51 -28.17 -12.62
C LYS A 141 2.15 -28.72 -14.01
N PRO A 142 3.05 -28.74 -15.02
CA PRO A 142 2.71 -29.40 -16.27
C PRO A 142 2.49 -30.86 -15.93
N ALA A 143 1.27 -31.35 -16.18
CA ALA A 143 0.96 -32.75 -16.13
C ALA A 143 1.84 -33.45 -17.16
N SER A 144 2.93 -34.05 -16.70
CA SER A 144 3.60 -35.13 -17.40
C SER A 144 2.57 -36.25 -17.53
N GLN A 145 1.82 -36.25 -18.63
CA GLN A 145 1.13 -37.44 -19.12
C GLN A 145 2.19 -38.37 -19.69
N ASP A 146 2.78 -39.14 -18.79
CA ASP A 146 3.24 -40.48 -19.11
C ASP A 146 2.00 -41.39 -19.02
N ALA A 147 1.44 -41.73 -20.17
CA ALA A 147 0.45 -42.80 -20.31
C ALA A 147 0.52 -43.38 -21.72
N ALA A 148 1.29 -44.47 -21.82
CA ALA A 148 0.98 -45.72 -22.53
C ALA A 148 0.51 -45.59 -24.00
N ALA A 149 1.32 -45.99 -24.98
CA ALA A 149 1.51 -47.40 -25.36
C ALA A 149 0.20 -48.18 -25.49
N GLN A 150 -0.29 -48.31 -26.73
CA GLN A 150 -1.12 -49.36 -27.37
C GLN A 150 -1.86 -48.66 -28.54
N ALA A 151 -1.80 -49.09 -29.80
CA ALA A 151 -1.51 -50.39 -30.41
C ALA A 151 -0.87 -50.21 -31.80
#